data_AF-A0A8J5CXH4-F1
#
_entry.id   AF-A0A8J5CXH4-F1
#
_cell.length_a   1.000
_cell.length_b   1.000
_cell.length_c   1.000
_cell.angle_alpha   90.00
_cell.angle_beta   90.00
_cell.angle_gamma   90.00
#
_symmetry.space_group_name_H-M   'P 1'
#
loop_
_entity.id
_entity.type
_entity.pdbx_description
1 polymer ?
#
loop_
_entity_poly.entity_id
_entity_poly.type
_entity_poly.pdbx_seq_one_letter_code
_entity_poly.pdbx_strand_id
1 'polypeptide(L)'
;MFEAIILFWHRSLWEPVSLSVELGLITLLLITLNRQTEKTSRLLYLWRREVEEQRERAADIRQRNEALVYNILPQHVATHFMGIRRKKHEELYSQSYDEIGVLFASMPNFSDFYSEESVNNQGLECLRFLNEVISDFDQVISGR
;
A
#
# COMPACT_ATOMS: atom_id res chain seq x y z
N MET A 1 -50.29 -11.49 -65.89
CA MET A 1 -48.98 -12.06 -66.32
C MET A 1 -47.83 -11.08 -66.06
N PHE A 2 -47.90 -9.83 -66.54
CA PHE A 2 -46.86 -8.82 -66.29
C PHE A 2 -46.64 -8.46 -64.81
N GLU A 3 -47.71 -8.28 -64.01
CA GLU A 3 -47.55 -7.99 -62.57
C GLU A 3 -46.89 -9.12 -61.79
N ALA A 4 -47.20 -10.37 -62.13
CA ALA A 4 -46.57 -11.54 -61.52
C ALA A 4 -45.07 -11.62 -61.85
N ILE A 5 -44.68 -11.22 -63.07
CA ILE A 5 -43.28 -11.15 -63.49
C ILE A 5 -42.56 -10.01 -62.76
N ILE A 6 -43.18 -8.83 -62.63
CA ILE A 6 -42.61 -7.70 -61.89
C ILE A 6 -42.43 -8.05 -60.41
N LEU A 7 -43.44 -8.66 -59.77
CA LEU A 7 -43.35 -9.11 -58.38
C LEU A 7 -42.32 -10.24 -58.20
N PHE A 8 -42.20 -11.15 -59.17
CA PHE A 8 -41.20 -12.21 -59.16
C PHE A 8 -39.77 -11.66 -59.28
N TRP A 9 -39.52 -10.75 -60.22
CA TRP A 9 -38.22 -10.08 -60.36
C TRP A 9 -37.91 -9.16 -59.18
N HIS A 10 -38.89 -8.42 -58.66
CA HIS A 10 -38.75 -7.60 -57.47
C HIS A 10 -38.40 -8.47 -56.26
N ARG A 11 -39.12 -9.55 -56.01
CA ARG A 11 -38.82 -10.44 -54.88
C ARG A 11 -37.45 -11.13 -55.04
N SER A 12 -37.13 -11.59 -56.25
CA SER A 12 -35.85 -12.24 -56.54
C SER A 12 -34.63 -11.32 -56.44
N LEU A 13 -34.77 -10.02 -56.75
CA LEU A 13 -33.68 -9.04 -56.63
C LEU A 13 -33.58 -8.41 -55.23
N TRP A 14 -34.70 -8.21 -54.54
CA TRP A 14 -34.71 -7.48 -53.27
C TRP A 14 -34.40 -8.33 -52.03
N GLU A 15 -34.77 -9.62 -52.01
CA GLU A 15 -34.43 -10.54 -50.90
C GLU A 15 -32.90 -10.67 -50.65
N PRO A 16 -32.04 -10.90 -51.66
CA PRO A 16 -30.59 -11.01 -51.43
C PRO A 16 -29.93 -9.67 -51.05
N VAL A 17 -30.47 -8.56 -51.54
CA VAL A 17 -29.97 -7.21 -51.21
C VAL A 17 -30.30 -6.86 -49.75
N SER A 18 -31.50 -7.21 -49.27
CA SER A 18 -31.90 -6.99 -47.87
C SER A 18 -30.99 -7.74 -46.90
N LEU A 19 -30.74 -9.04 -47.15
CA LEU A 19 -29.85 -9.85 -46.33
C LEU A 19 -28.40 -9.32 -46.32
N SER A 20 -27.92 -8.84 -47.47
CA SER A 20 -26.57 -8.26 -47.58
C SER A 20 -26.44 -6.98 -46.74
N VAL A 21 -27.47 -6.14 -46.71
CA VAL A 21 -27.50 -4.91 -45.89
C VAL A 21 -27.57 -5.26 -44.40
N GLU A 22 -28.41 -6.21 -44.00
CA GLU A 22 -28.50 -6.68 -42.60
C GLU A 22 -27.17 -7.24 -42.10
N LEU A 23 -26.50 -8.08 -42.88
CA LEU A 23 -25.17 -8.60 -42.56
C LEU A 23 -24.12 -7.48 -42.48
N GLY A 24 -24.20 -6.47 -43.36
CA GLY A 24 -23.36 -5.28 -43.31
C GLY A 24 -23.54 -4.48 -42.01
N LEU A 25 -24.77 -4.33 -41.54
CA LEU A 25 -25.06 -3.64 -40.28
C LEU A 25 -24.59 -4.43 -39.06
N ILE A 26 -24.80 -5.75 -39.05
CA ILE A 26 -24.34 -6.64 -37.97
C ILE A 26 -22.81 -6.62 -37.89
N THR A 27 -22.10 -6.71 -39.02
CA THR A 27 -20.64 -6.67 -39.04
C THR A 27 -20.10 -5.33 -38.55
N LEU A 28 -20.71 -4.21 -38.96
CA LEU A 28 -20.35 -2.88 -38.44
C LEU A 28 -20.55 -2.80 -36.92
N LEU A 29 -21.70 -3.30 -36.42
CA LEU A 29 -22.01 -3.33 -35.00
C LEU A 29 -20.97 -4.17 -34.23
N LEU A 30 -20.65 -5.38 -34.72
CA LEU A 30 -19.61 -6.24 -34.14
C LEU A 30 -18.24 -5.55 -34.10
N ILE A 31 -17.85 -4.84 -35.16
CA ILE A 31 -16.59 -4.08 -35.18
C ILE A 31 -16.60 -2.99 -34.11
N THR A 32 -17.68 -2.21 -34.01
CA THR A 32 -17.76 -1.14 -33.00
C THR A 32 -17.76 -1.68 -31.58
N LEU A 33 -18.51 -2.75 -31.31
CA LEU A 33 -18.52 -3.44 -30.02
C LEU A 33 -17.14 -3.96 -29.66
N ASN A 34 -16.47 -4.66 -30.57
CA ASN A 34 -15.13 -5.19 -30.33
C ASN A 34 -14.13 -4.08 -29.98
N ARG A 35 -14.18 -2.95 -30.72
CA ARG A 35 -13.34 -1.78 -30.41
C ARG A 35 -13.66 -1.14 -29.06
N GLN A 36 -14.93 -1.09 -28.64
CA GLN A 36 -15.31 -0.59 -27.32
C GLN A 36 -14.79 -1.53 -26.22
N THR A 37 -15.01 -2.84 -26.37
CA THR A 37 -14.53 -3.85 -25.43
C THR A 37 -13.01 -3.80 -25.27
N GLU A 38 -12.27 -3.65 -26.37
CA GLU A 38 -10.80 -3.52 -26.33
C GLU A 38 -10.36 -2.27 -25.55
N LYS A 39 -10.99 -1.11 -25.80
CA LYS A 39 -10.70 0.13 -25.08
C LYS A 39 -11.01 0.01 -23.59
N THR A 40 -12.19 -0.51 -23.25
CA THR A 40 -12.59 -0.72 -21.85
C THR A 40 -11.64 -1.68 -21.15
N SER A 41 -11.22 -2.76 -21.82
CA SER A 41 -10.28 -3.73 -21.26
C SER A 41 -8.92 -3.10 -20.96
N ARG A 42 -8.40 -2.27 -21.88
CA ARG A 42 -7.13 -1.53 -21.66
C ARG A 42 -7.24 -0.53 -20.52
N LEU A 43 -8.33 0.22 -20.44
CA LEU A 43 -8.57 1.16 -19.34
C LEU A 43 -8.66 0.43 -18.00
N LEU A 44 -9.42 -0.67 -17.94
CA LEU A 44 -9.54 -1.48 -16.75
C LEU A 44 -8.19 -2.05 -16.31
N TYR A 45 -7.36 -2.50 -17.26
CA TYR A 45 -6.02 -2.98 -16.97
C TYR A 45 -5.14 -1.87 -16.35
N LEU A 46 -5.14 -0.67 -16.93
CA LEU A 46 -4.37 0.46 -16.41
C LEU A 46 -4.85 0.86 -15.01
N TRP A 47 -6.16 0.94 -14.79
CA TRP A 47 -6.72 1.25 -13.47
C TRP A 47 -6.41 0.18 -12.44
N ARG A 48 -6.49 -1.11 -12.80
CA ARG A 48 -6.09 -2.20 -11.90
C ARG A 48 -4.62 -2.08 -11.53
N ARG A 49 -3.75 -1.78 -12.50
CA ARG A 49 -2.31 -1.60 -12.25
C ARG A 49 -2.04 -0.43 -11.31
N GLU A 50 -2.69 0.72 -11.55
CA GLU A 50 -2.57 1.89 -10.68
C GLU A 50 -3.04 1.57 -9.25
N VAL A 51 -4.20 0.93 -9.10
CA VAL A 51 -4.72 0.54 -7.78
C VAL A 51 -3.76 -0.41 -7.05
N GLU A 52 -3.16 -1.37 -7.74
CA GLU A 52 -2.20 -2.29 -7.13
C GLU A 52 -0.92 -1.56 -6.69
N GLU A 53 -0.42 -0.64 -7.51
CA GLU A 53 0.75 0.16 -7.16
C GLU A 53 0.48 1.09 -5.96
N GLN A 54 -0.69 1.72 -5.91
CA GLN A 54 -1.09 2.53 -4.75
C GLN A 54 -1.26 1.67 -3.50
N ARG A 55 -1.79 0.45 -3.64
CA ARG A 55 -1.93 -0.50 -2.53
C ARG A 55 -0.57 -0.94 -1.99
N GLU A 56 0.39 -1.23 -2.86
CA GLU A 56 1.75 -1.61 -2.48
C GLU A 56 2.46 -0.47 -1.74
N ARG A 57 2.41 0.75 -2.29
CA ARG A 57 2.95 1.95 -1.63
C ARG A 57 2.32 2.20 -0.27
N ALA A 58 1.00 2.06 -0.16
CA ALA A 58 0.29 2.21 1.10
C ALA A 58 0.70 1.13 2.12
N ALA A 59 0.97 -0.10 1.67
CA ALA A 59 1.45 -1.18 2.53
C ALA A 59 2.87 -0.90 3.05
N ASP A 60 3.79 -0.44 2.19
CA ASP A 60 5.15 -0.07 2.58
C ASP A 60 5.17 1.09 3.58
N ILE A 61 4.39 2.15 3.32
CA ILE A 61 4.23 3.28 4.25
C ILE A 61 3.67 2.78 5.59
N ARG A 62 2.66 1.91 5.56
CA ARG A 62 2.05 1.36 6.78
C ARG A 62 3.06 0.56 7.58
N GLN A 63 3.84 -0.31 6.94
CA GLN A 63 4.86 -1.12 7.60
C GLN A 63 5.95 -0.25 8.25
N ARG A 64 6.43 0.79 7.55
CA ARG A 64 7.42 1.72 8.10
C ARG A 64 6.85 2.50 9.28
N ASN A 65 5.64 3.02 9.16
CA ASN A 65 4.99 3.74 10.26
C ASN A 65 4.76 2.83 11.47
N GLU A 66 4.34 1.59 11.25
CA GLU A 66 4.17 0.61 12.33
C GLU A 66 5.50 0.33 13.05
N ALA A 67 6.60 0.15 12.31
CA ALA A 67 7.93 -0.01 12.90
C ALA A 67 8.36 1.22 13.72
N LEU A 68 8.09 2.43 13.24
CA LEU A 68 8.38 3.66 13.98
C LEU A 68 7.57 3.76 15.28
N VAL A 69 6.30 3.35 15.27
CA VAL A 69 5.46 3.37 16.47
C VAL A 69 5.98 2.38 17.50
N TYR A 70 6.35 1.16 17.10
CA TYR A 70 6.92 0.17 18.02
C TYR A 70 8.29 0.55 18.58
N ASN A 71 9.06 1.41 17.90
CA ASN A 71 10.32 1.91 18.43
C ASN A 71 10.15 2.88 19.61
N ILE A 72 8.96 3.48 19.77
CA ILE A 72 8.71 4.52 20.78
C ILE A 72 7.70 4.02 21.83
N LEU A 73 6.79 3.12 21.46
CA LEU A 73 5.74 2.59 22.32
C LEU A 73 5.89 1.08 22.55
N PRO A 74 5.60 0.59 23.76
CA PRO A 74 5.46 -0.85 24.00
C PRO A 74 4.40 -1.49 23.08
N GLN A 75 4.59 -2.76 22.71
CA GLN A 75 3.77 -3.45 21.71
C GLN A 75 2.25 -3.41 21.98
N HIS A 76 1.84 -3.61 23.24
CA HIS A 76 0.43 -3.58 23.62
C HIS A 76 -0.19 -2.18 23.51
N VAL A 77 0.58 -1.14 23.83
CA VAL A 77 0.17 0.26 23.72
C VAL A 77 0.09 0.67 22.25
N ALA A 78 1.07 0.31 21.43
CA ALA A 78 1.06 0.55 20.00
C ALA A 78 -0.17 -0.07 19.31
N THR A 79 -0.54 -1.30 19.68
CA THR A 79 -1.73 -1.98 19.16
C THR A 79 -3.01 -1.21 19.48
N HIS A 80 -3.12 -0.65 20.69
CA HIS A 80 -4.23 0.20 21.08
C HIS A 80 -4.34 1.42 20.14
N PHE A 81 -3.26 2.16 19.92
CA PHE A 81 -3.28 3.36 19.05
C PHE A 81 -3.48 3.03 17.56
N MET A 82 -2.95 1.91 17.07
CA MET A 82 -3.12 1.51 15.66
C MET A 82 -4.51 0.94 15.34
N GLY A 83 -5.17 0.31 16.31
CA GLY A 83 -6.51 -0.27 16.13
C GLY A 83 -7.64 0.77 16.11
N ILE A 84 -7.40 1.96 16.64
CA ILE A 84 -8.41 3.01 16.81
C ILE A 84 -8.54 3.81 15.51
N ARG A 85 -9.31 3.28 14.56
CA ARG A 85 -9.58 3.95 13.27
C ARG A 85 -10.38 5.26 13.38
N ARG A 86 -10.88 5.63 14.58
CA ARG A 86 -11.90 6.69 14.76
C ARG A 86 -11.91 7.45 16.10
N LYS A 87 -10.82 7.56 16.86
CA LYS A 87 -10.79 8.52 17.98
C LYS A 87 -9.73 9.60 17.78
N LYS A 88 -10.03 10.75 18.38
CA LYS A 88 -9.24 11.98 18.34
C LYS A 88 -7.81 11.70 18.78
N HIS A 89 -6.85 12.31 18.11
CA HIS A 89 -5.41 12.26 18.41
C HIS A 89 -5.02 12.76 19.82
N GLU A 90 -6.01 13.11 20.66
CA GLU A 90 -5.85 13.69 22.00
C GLU A 90 -6.18 12.69 23.12
N GLU A 91 -6.58 11.45 22.81
CA GLU A 91 -6.89 10.46 23.84
C GLU A 91 -5.61 9.91 24.48
N LEU A 92 -5.43 10.18 25.78
CA LEU A 92 -4.33 9.67 26.58
C LEU A 92 -4.56 8.20 26.96
N TYR A 93 -3.49 7.39 26.96
CA TYR A 93 -3.51 6.01 27.45
C TYR A 93 -2.94 5.93 28.87
N SER A 94 -3.65 5.25 29.77
CA SER A 94 -3.19 4.96 31.13
C SER A 94 -3.75 3.61 31.60
N GLN A 95 -2.92 2.81 32.25
CA GLN A 95 -3.30 1.51 32.82
C GLN A 95 -2.59 1.31 34.16
N SER A 96 -3.34 0.82 35.15
CA SER A 96 -2.81 0.47 36.46
C SER A 96 -2.42 -1.00 36.52
N TYR A 97 -1.34 -1.31 37.23
CA TYR A 97 -0.80 -2.65 37.43
C TYR A 97 -0.57 -2.87 38.93
N ASP A 98 -1.01 -4.01 39.44
CA ASP A 98 -0.93 -4.32 40.88
C ASP A 98 0.48 -4.75 41.32
N GLU A 99 1.25 -5.38 40.42
CA GLU A 99 2.59 -5.92 40.70
C GLU A 99 3.55 -5.58 39.56
N ILE A 100 4.53 -4.70 39.82
CA ILE A 100 5.58 -4.32 38.85
C ILE A 100 6.95 -4.24 39.53
N GLY A 101 8.00 -4.62 38.80
CA GLY A 101 9.39 -4.38 39.18
C GLY A 101 9.99 -3.24 38.35
N VAL A 102 10.73 -2.34 38.98
CA VAL A 102 11.45 -1.25 38.31
C VAL A 102 12.93 -1.36 38.65
N LEU A 103 13.78 -1.37 37.62
CA LEU A 103 15.24 -1.39 37.74
C LEU A 103 15.81 -0.07 37.22
N PHE A 104 16.75 0.50 37.95
CA PHE A 104 17.54 1.64 37.49
C PHE A 104 18.99 1.19 37.32
N ALA A 105 19.60 1.60 36.21
CA ALA A 105 21.02 1.42 35.94
C ALA A 105 21.64 2.80 35.62
N SER A 106 22.84 3.04 36.13
CA SER A 106 23.58 4.28 35.89
C SER A 106 25.03 3.97 35.59
N MET A 107 25.60 4.64 34.59
CA MET A 107 27.03 4.55 34.29
C MET A 107 27.79 5.62 35.11
N PRO A 108 28.60 5.22 36.11
CA PRO A 108 29.34 6.17 36.91
C PRO A 108 30.46 6.83 36.09
N ASN A 109 30.79 8.09 36.41
CA ASN A 109 31.95 8.82 35.89
C ASN A 109 32.03 8.94 34.34
N PHE A 110 30.91 8.80 33.62
CA PHE A 110 30.90 8.94 32.15
C PHE A 110 31.28 10.37 31.70
N SER A 111 30.90 11.39 32.48
CA SER A 111 31.25 12.79 32.23
C SER A 111 32.77 13.04 32.21
N ASP A 112 33.50 12.35 33.07
CA ASP A 112 34.94 12.54 33.24
C ASP A 112 35.73 11.81 32.14
N PHE A 113 35.13 10.76 31.58
CA PHE A 113 35.64 10.00 30.44
C PHE A 113 35.34 10.67 29.08
N TYR A 114 34.37 11.58 29.04
CA TYR A 114 33.96 12.28 27.83
C TYR A 114 34.85 13.50 27.56
N SER A 115 35.54 13.53 26.41
CA SER A 115 36.30 14.71 25.97
C SER A 115 36.05 15.05 24.50
N GLU A 116 35.69 16.30 24.22
CA GLU A 116 35.41 16.84 22.88
C GLU A 116 36.66 17.44 22.20
N GLU A 117 37.87 17.04 22.60
CA GLU A 117 39.08 17.53 21.96
C GLU A 117 39.16 17.07 20.49
N SER A 118 39.68 17.93 19.61
CA SER A 118 39.83 17.62 18.17
C SER A 118 40.74 16.42 17.90
N VAL A 119 41.62 16.09 18.84
CA VAL A 119 42.47 14.88 18.84
C VAL A 119 41.65 13.62 19.15
N ASN A 120 40.51 13.73 19.84
CA ASN A 120 39.65 12.63 20.26
C ASN A 120 38.38 12.48 19.40
N ASN A 121 38.48 12.79 18.10
CA ASN A 121 37.35 12.68 17.15
C ASN A 121 36.05 13.37 17.65
N GLN A 122 36.18 14.52 18.34
CA GLN A 122 35.03 15.28 18.88
C GLN A 122 34.15 14.48 19.87
N GLY A 123 34.72 13.53 20.61
CA GLY A 123 33.98 12.70 21.59
C GLY A 123 33.12 11.60 20.95
N LEU A 124 33.24 11.38 19.63
CA LEU A 124 32.49 10.36 18.89
C LEU A 124 32.80 8.94 19.38
N GLU A 125 34.03 8.68 19.82
CA GLU A 125 34.43 7.36 20.32
C GLU A 125 33.73 7.02 21.64
N CYS A 126 33.55 8.00 22.53
CA CYS A 126 32.80 7.83 23.76
C CYS A 126 31.32 7.50 23.48
N LEU A 127 30.71 8.15 22.48
CA LEU A 127 29.33 7.86 22.06
C LEU A 127 29.21 6.48 21.41
N ARG A 128 30.21 6.06 20.63
CA ARG A 128 30.25 4.71 20.04
C ARG A 128 30.31 3.64 21.13
N PHE A 129 31.18 3.83 22.13
CA PHE A 129 31.27 2.93 23.27
C PHE A 129 29.95 2.88 24.06
N LEU A 130 29.31 4.03 24.30
CA LEU A 130 28.01 4.06 24.97
C LEU A 130 26.94 3.29 24.19
N ASN A 131 26.91 3.44 22.86
CA ASN A 131 25.98 2.71 22.01
C ASN A 131 26.23 1.20 22.03
N GLU A 132 27.50 0.77 22.12
CA GLU A 132 27.86 -0.64 22.29
C GLU A 132 27.33 -1.19 23.63
N VAL A 133 27.57 -0.49 24.74
CA VAL A 133 27.05 -0.88 26.06
C VAL A 133 25.52 -0.95 26.06
N ILE A 134 24.82 0.03 25.48
CA ILE A 134 23.34 0.02 25.39
C ILE A 134 22.88 -1.16 24.53
N SER A 135 23.55 -1.42 23.40
CA SER A 135 23.20 -2.52 22.51
C SER A 135 23.38 -3.89 23.18
N ASP A 136 24.37 -4.05 24.06
CA ASP A 136 24.57 -5.27 24.85
C ASP A 136 23.43 -5.45 25.87
N PHE A 137 22.98 -4.38 26.52
CA PHE A 137 21.81 -4.44 27.40
C PHE A 137 20.53 -4.80 26.64
N ASP A 138 20.32 -4.22 25.46
CA ASP A 138 19.16 -4.53 24.61
C ASP A 138 19.15 -6.02 24.21
N GLN A 139 20.32 -6.60 23.92
CA GLN A 139 20.45 -8.04 23.62
C GLN A 139 20.02 -8.90 24.82
N VAL A 140 20.55 -8.62 26.01
CA VAL A 140 20.20 -9.34 27.25
C VAL A 140 18.69 -9.27 27.54
N ILE A 141 18.08 -8.10 27.36
CA ILE A 141 16.64 -7.90 27.60
C ILE A 141 15.79 -8.61 26.53
N SER A 142 16.26 -8.65 25.29
CA SER A 142 15.56 -9.31 24.18
C SER A 142 15.60 -10.85 24.26
N GLY A 143 16.41 -11.42 25.16
CA GLY A 143 16.54 -12.86 25.38
C GLY A 143 17.24 -13.61 24.24
N ARG A 144 18.11 -12.92 23.49
CA ARG A 144 19.02 -13.53 22.49
C ARG A 144 20.41 -13.72 23.04
#